data_AF-A0A370X9H0-F1
#
_entry.id   AF-A0A370X9H0-F1
#
_cell.length_a   1.000
_cell.length_b   1.000
_cell.length_c   1.000
_cell.angle_alpha   90.00
_cell.angle_beta   90.00
_cell.angle_gamma   90.00
#
_symmetry.space_group_name_H-M   'P 1'
#
loop_
_entity.id
_entity.type
_entity.pdbx_description
1 polymer ?
#
loop_
_entity_poly.entity_id
_entity_poly.type
_entity_poly.pdbx_seq_one_letter_code
_entity_poly.pdbx_strand_id
1 'polypeptide(L)'
;MQATFKFALAAALISAMCVPAAFAAPSTDVFGQSTAQQVGPIEQAARAAWRENMAQIATPSEGCFHASYPSIIWHQVGCSTLHPAFHPMPRYYLFAEPQTAGNGNDYTINTGSHHITSAVGTFPTVTGVTSEKSVGVPAYGDGGILGANEYSVQLNTQFTSTSAACKGHSGCTVWQQWVYATDYEENGEGAIFMQDWLIGYGSSRCPSGFGSDGEGDCYKNSNAALPPDISPTALASLKLTGTAATGGNDTAVVTYDGEAYSTSQKDSTLDIASVWNTGEFNVVGNAGGSEAEFNSGSSITVNLAVSDGSTAAPTCVADSGTTGESNNLNLGSCTASGGTNPSIKFTESN
;
A
#
# COMPACT_ATOMS: atom_id res chain seq x y z
N MET A 1 66.04 -22.78 15.59
CA MET A 1 66.18 -23.52 14.32
C MET A 1 64.91 -24.35 14.16
N GLN A 2 63.91 -23.84 13.42
CA GLN A 2 62.78 -24.58 12.84
C GLN A 2 62.02 -23.60 11.95
N ALA A 3 61.78 -24.02 10.72
CA ALA A 3 61.29 -23.24 9.59
C ALA A 3 59.76 -23.21 9.54
N THR A 4 59.18 -22.24 8.82
CA THR A 4 58.22 -22.53 7.72
C THR A 4 57.78 -21.29 6.92
N PHE A 5 57.90 -21.45 5.60
CA PHE A 5 57.16 -20.93 4.45
C PHE A 5 56.12 -19.79 4.61
N LYS A 6 56.20 -18.81 3.68
CA LYS A 6 55.05 -18.01 3.24
C LYS A 6 54.94 -18.01 1.72
N PHE A 7 53.75 -18.38 1.24
CA PHE A 7 53.32 -18.40 -0.16
C PHE A 7 53.15 -16.98 -0.72
N ALA A 8 53.42 -16.86 -2.03
CA ALA A 8 53.20 -15.65 -2.82
C ALA A 8 51.71 -15.45 -3.13
N LEU A 9 51.21 -14.21 -2.99
CA LEU A 9 49.92 -13.77 -3.50
C LEU A 9 50.14 -13.01 -4.81
N ALA A 10 49.63 -13.55 -5.92
CA ALA A 10 49.56 -12.84 -7.19
C ALA A 10 48.23 -12.07 -7.26
N ALA A 11 48.31 -10.74 -7.37
CA ALA A 11 47.16 -9.87 -7.59
C ALA A 11 46.78 -9.86 -9.08
N ALA A 12 45.55 -10.23 -9.40
CA ALA A 12 44.97 -10.07 -10.73
C ALA A 12 44.11 -8.79 -10.76
N LEU A 13 44.56 -7.81 -11.54
CA LEU A 13 43.81 -6.59 -11.90
C LEU A 13 42.81 -6.95 -13.01
N ILE A 14 41.50 -6.87 -12.72
CA ILE A 14 40.46 -6.84 -13.74
C ILE A 14 40.11 -5.37 -13.98
N SER A 15 40.45 -4.89 -15.17
CA SER A 15 40.11 -3.56 -15.66
C SER A 15 38.64 -3.55 -16.13
N ALA A 16 37.78 -2.83 -15.40
CA ALA A 16 36.43 -2.55 -15.84
C ALA A 16 36.46 -1.44 -16.90
N MET A 17 36.20 -1.79 -18.17
CA MET A 17 35.94 -0.82 -19.22
C MET A 17 34.59 -0.12 -18.95
N CYS A 18 34.64 1.18 -18.70
CA CYS A 18 33.46 2.04 -18.75
C CYS A 18 32.94 2.10 -20.20
N VAL A 19 31.74 1.58 -20.43
CA VAL A 19 30.96 1.91 -21.63
C VAL A 19 30.13 3.15 -21.27
N PRO A 20 30.24 4.27 -22.01
CA PRO A 20 29.35 5.40 -21.78
C PRO A 20 27.92 5.00 -22.18
N ALA A 21 26.99 5.10 -21.24
CA ALA A 21 25.56 5.05 -21.54
C ALA A 21 25.25 6.18 -22.52
N ALA A 22 24.96 5.83 -23.77
CA ALA A 22 24.47 6.79 -24.74
C ALA A 22 23.08 7.26 -24.29
N PHE A 23 22.97 8.52 -23.88
CA PHE A 23 21.69 9.19 -23.72
C PHE A 23 20.98 9.19 -25.09
N ALA A 24 19.99 8.31 -25.25
CA ALA A 24 19.05 8.44 -26.35
C ALA A 24 18.15 9.66 -26.03
N ALA A 25 18.38 10.76 -26.72
CA ALA A 25 17.47 11.90 -26.69
C ALA A 25 16.08 11.46 -27.19
N PRO A 26 14.97 12.00 -26.66
CA PRO A 26 13.65 11.71 -27.17
C PRO A 26 13.55 12.13 -28.64
N SER A 27 13.20 11.20 -29.51
CA SER A 27 12.89 11.49 -30.91
C SER A 27 11.49 12.11 -30.99
N THR A 28 11.41 13.42 -31.21
CA THR A 28 10.17 14.11 -31.55
C THR A 28 9.80 13.81 -33.00
N ASP A 29 8.63 13.22 -33.24
CA ASP A 29 8.03 13.21 -34.58
C ASP A 29 7.53 14.62 -34.95
N VAL A 30 7.38 14.90 -36.24
CA VAL A 30 7.02 16.18 -36.87
C VAL A 30 5.67 16.75 -36.37
N PHE A 31 4.92 15.97 -35.58
CA PHE A 31 3.61 16.34 -35.03
C PHE A 31 3.58 16.60 -33.51
N GLY A 32 4.73 16.61 -32.81
CA GLY A 32 4.78 17.09 -31.43
C GLY A 32 3.96 16.30 -30.40
N GLN A 33 3.55 15.08 -30.72
CA GLN A 33 2.93 14.16 -29.76
C GLN A 33 4.01 13.29 -29.09
N SER A 34 4.04 13.31 -27.77
CA SER A 34 4.81 12.36 -26.96
C SER A 34 4.22 10.97 -27.14
N THR A 35 4.82 10.14 -27.98
CA THR A 35 4.60 8.70 -27.91
C THR A 35 5.10 8.24 -26.55
N ALA A 36 4.25 7.64 -25.71
CA ALA A 36 4.69 6.90 -24.52
C ALA A 36 5.83 5.98 -24.97
N GLN A 37 7.05 6.31 -24.57
CA GLN A 37 8.25 5.67 -25.09
C GLN A 37 8.15 4.20 -24.70
N GLN A 38 8.01 3.31 -25.68
CA GLN A 38 7.95 1.88 -25.40
C GLN A 38 9.27 1.48 -24.74
N VAL A 39 9.20 1.31 -23.43
CA VAL A 39 10.32 0.95 -22.58
C VAL A 39 10.72 -0.48 -22.97
N GLY A 40 11.97 -0.66 -23.41
CA GLY A 40 12.46 -1.99 -23.77
C GLY A 40 12.45 -2.96 -22.57
N PRO A 41 12.41 -4.29 -22.79
CA PRO A 41 12.28 -5.27 -21.70
C PRO A 41 13.35 -5.16 -20.59
N ILE A 42 14.57 -4.75 -20.96
CA ILE A 42 15.68 -4.54 -20.01
C ILE A 42 15.38 -3.37 -19.08
N GLU A 43 14.89 -2.26 -19.61
CA GLU A 43 14.55 -1.06 -18.83
C GLU A 43 13.33 -1.32 -17.95
N GLN A 44 12.34 -2.09 -18.44
CA GLN A 44 11.21 -2.53 -17.60
C GLN A 44 11.67 -3.37 -16.40
N ALA A 45 12.60 -4.30 -16.62
CA ALA A 45 13.18 -5.10 -15.54
C ALA A 45 14.01 -4.25 -14.57
N ALA A 46 14.75 -3.25 -15.07
CA ALA A 46 15.52 -2.33 -14.24
C ALA A 46 14.62 -1.45 -13.36
N ARG A 47 13.51 -0.94 -13.90
CA ARG A 47 12.50 -0.20 -13.12
C ARG A 47 11.82 -1.09 -12.10
N ALA A 48 11.47 -2.33 -12.45
CA ALA A 48 10.91 -3.29 -11.50
C ALA A 48 11.86 -3.55 -10.31
N ALA A 49 13.14 -3.78 -10.59
CA ALA A 49 14.17 -3.95 -9.55
C ALA A 49 14.37 -2.67 -8.72
N TRP A 50 14.33 -1.50 -9.36
CA TRP A 50 14.38 -0.22 -8.65
C TRP A 50 13.21 -0.05 -7.69
N ARG A 51 11.97 -0.41 -8.10
CA ARG A 51 10.80 -0.41 -7.22
C ARG A 51 10.95 -1.37 -6.03
N GLU A 52 11.54 -2.56 -6.23
CA GLU A 52 11.86 -3.46 -5.10
C GLU A 52 12.81 -2.78 -4.08
N ASN A 53 13.83 -2.07 -4.56
CA ASN A 53 14.76 -1.38 -3.68
C ASN A 53 14.10 -0.22 -2.95
N MET A 54 13.35 0.64 -3.66
CA MET A 54 12.69 1.80 -3.05
C MET A 54 11.69 1.42 -1.97
N ALA A 55 10.99 0.31 -2.13
CA ALA A 55 10.08 -0.22 -1.09
C ALA A 55 10.80 -0.61 0.22
N GLN A 56 12.11 -0.81 0.21
CA GLN A 56 12.91 -1.23 1.37
C GLN A 56 13.81 -0.12 1.92
N ILE A 57 14.01 0.98 1.18
CA ILE A 57 14.86 2.09 1.60
C ILE A 57 14.03 3.06 2.43
N ALA A 58 14.32 3.14 3.73
CA ALA A 58 13.68 4.09 4.62
C ALA A 58 13.95 5.55 4.21
N THR A 59 12.98 6.42 4.44
CA THR A 59 13.17 7.87 4.28
C THR A 59 14.11 8.42 5.38
N PRO A 60 14.85 9.51 5.11
CA PRO A 60 15.83 10.04 6.07
C PRO A 60 15.25 10.60 7.38
N SER A 61 13.99 11.03 7.38
CA SER A 61 13.32 11.65 8.53
C SER A 61 11.79 11.59 8.39
N GLU A 62 11.07 12.08 9.41
CA GLU A 62 9.63 12.33 9.30
C GLU A 62 9.35 13.37 8.19
N GLY A 63 8.38 13.09 7.31
CA GLY A 63 7.91 14.00 6.26
C GLY A 63 7.49 13.28 4.98
N CYS A 64 7.34 14.06 3.91
CA CYS A 64 6.99 13.55 2.59
C CYS A 64 8.22 13.55 1.68
N PHE A 65 8.36 12.50 0.88
CA PHE A 65 9.52 12.29 0.03
C PHE A 65 9.12 11.78 -1.36
N HIS A 66 9.97 12.09 -2.33
CA HIS A 66 9.85 11.66 -3.71
C HIS A 66 11.20 11.16 -4.21
N ALA A 67 11.19 10.15 -5.08
CA ALA A 67 12.35 9.69 -5.81
C ALA A 67 11.96 9.26 -7.23
N SER A 68 12.87 9.48 -8.17
CA SER A 68 12.70 9.08 -9.57
C SER A 68 13.86 8.22 -10.06
N TYR A 69 13.53 7.17 -10.80
CA TYR A 69 14.47 6.27 -11.45
C TYR A 69 15.46 7.05 -12.35
N PRO A 70 16.76 6.74 -12.34
CA PRO A 70 17.40 5.60 -11.65
C PRO A 70 17.90 5.91 -10.22
N SER A 71 17.61 7.09 -9.67
CA SER A 71 18.09 7.48 -8.34
C SER A 71 17.37 6.68 -7.24
N ILE A 72 18.11 6.22 -6.24
CA ILE A 72 17.54 5.60 -5.03
C ILE A 72 17.53 6.56 -3.84
N ILE A 73 17.74 7.85 -4.09
CA ILE A 73 17.81 8.88 -3.06
C ILE A 73 16.43 9.53 -2.92
N TRP A 74 15.90 9.49 -1.71
CA TRP A 74 14.71 10.24 -1.32
C TRP A 74 15.00 11.74 -1.25
N HIS A 75 14.23 12.52 -2.01
CA HIS A 75 14.22 13.98 -1.94
C HIS A 75 13.00 14.43 -1.15
N GLN A 76 13.21 15.27 -0.13
CA GLN A 76 12.12 15.80 0.67
C GLN A 76 11.25 16.74 -0.19
N VAL A 77 9.93 16.56 -0.10
CA VAL A 77 8.92 17.38 -0.79
C VAL A 77 7.92 17.94 0.21
N GLY A 78 7.07 18.86 -0.23
CA GLY A 78 5.98 19.37 0.57
C GLY A 78 4.97 18.27 0.88
N CYS A 79 4.51 18.23 2.13
CA CYS A 79 3.35 17.43 2.51
C CYS A 79 2.07 18.25 2.34
N SER A 80 0.99 17.57 1.97
CA SER A 80 -0.35 18.15 1.87
C SER A 80 -1.24 17.66 3.01
N THR A 81 -2.13 18.53 3.47
CA THR A 81 -3.19 18.17 4.42
C THR A 81 -4.41 17.77 3.63
N LEU A 82 -4.94 16.59 3.92
CA LEU A 82 -6.10 16.04 3.24
C LEU A 82 -7.42 16.48 3.88
N HIS A 83 -8.48 16.58 3.07
CA HIS A 83 -9.86 16.66 3.54
C HIS A 83 -10.24 15.36 4.28
N PRO A 84 -11.19 15.41 5.23
CA PRO A 84 -11.47 14.29 6.12
C PRO A 84 -12.46 13.29 5.50
N ALA A 85 -12.20 12.81 4.28
CA ALA A 85 -12.88 11.59 3.82
C ALA A 85 -12.35 10.38 4.56
N PHE A 86 -13.22 9.39 4.76
CA PHE A 86 -12.91 8.22 5.55
C PHE A 86 -13.11 6.93 4.74
N HIS A 87 -12.24 5.96 4.98
CA HIS A 87 -12.30 4.59 4.52
C HIS A 87 -12.83 3.76 5.69
N PRO A 88 -14.13 3.43 5.73
CA PRO A 88 -14.78 2.92 6.93
C PRO A 88 -14.39 1.47 7.20
N MET A 89 -14.67 1.02 8.42
CA MET A 89 -14.73 -0.40 8.73
C MET A 89 -15.85 -1.11 7.93
N PRO A 90 -15.79 -2.45 7.81
CA PRO A 90 -16.81 -3.22 7.14
C PRO A 90 -18.16 -3.07 7.84
N ARG A 91 -19.25 -3.06 7.08
CA ARG A 91 -20.63 -3.01 7.58
C ARG A 91 -21.47 -4.23 7.17
N TYR A 92 -20.84 -5.28 6.65
CA TYR A 92 -21.54 -6.51 6.23
C TYR A 92 -22.41 -7.12 7.34
N TYR A 93 -22.01 -6.99 8.62
CA TYR A 93 -22.79 -7.48 9.76
C TYR A 93 -24.06 -6.65 10.07
N LEU A 94 -24.11 -5.39 9.63
CA LEU A 94 -25.27 -4.51 9.83
C LEU A 94 -26.33 -4.70 8.75
N PHE A 95 -25.90 -5.02 7.52
CA PHE A 95 -26.78 -4.99 6.35
C PHE A 95 -26.93 -6.33 5.63
N ALA A 96 -26.18 -7.37 6.02
CA ALA A 96 -26.25 -8.72 5.45
C ALA A 96 -26.11 -8.79 3.91
N GLU A 97 -25.55 -7.76 3.28
CA GLU A 97 -25.26 -7.71 1.85
C GLU A 97 -23.74 -7.93 1.66
N PRO A 98 -23.29 -9.16 1.38
CA PRO A 98 -21.89 -9.41 1.08
C PRO A 98 -21.50 -8.71 -0.22
N GLN A 99 -20.35 -8.03 -0.22
CA GLN A 99 -19.73 -7.53 -1.44
C GLN A 99 -18.92 -8.65 -2.12
N THR A 100 -18.61 -8.50 -3.42
CA THR A 100 -17.92 -9.54 -4.20
C THR A 100 -16.49 -9.78 -3.71
N ALA A 101 -15.76 -8.71 -3.45
CA ALA A 101 -14.51 -8.68 -2.70
C ALA A 101 -14.43 -7.37 -1.87
N GLY A 102 -13.84 -7.43 -0.68
CA GLY A 102 -13.86 -6.35 0.31
C GLY A 102 -15.09 -6.38 1.22
N ASN A 103 -15.28 -5.35 2.04
CA ASN A 103 -16.35 -5.26 3.05
C ASN A 103 -16.53 -6.57 3.86
N GLY A 104 -15.42 -7.09 4.39
CA GLY A 104 -15.39 -8.35 5.15
C GLY A 104 -15.26 -9.63 4.33
N ASN A 105 -15.62 -9.62 3.04
CA ASN A 105 -15.34 -10.73 2.12
C ASN A 105 -14.00 -10.50 1.43
N ASP A 106 -12.90 -10.72 2.15
CA ASP A 106 -11.54 -10.70 1.62
C ASP A 106 -10.62 -11.61 2.43
N TYR A 107 -9.40 -11.81 1.93
CA TYR A 107 -8.34 -12.54 2.59
C TYR A 107 -7.43 -11.63 3.41
N THR A 108 -7.09 -12.07 4.61
CA THR A 108 -5.97 -11.48 5.37
C THR A 108 -4.80 -12.44 5.53
N ILE A 109 -3.60 -11.88 5.55
CA ILE A 109 -2.42 -12.57 6.06
C ILE A 109 -2.45 -12.49 7.59
N ASN A 110 -2.23 -13.62 8.27
CA ASN A 110 -2.08 -13.65 9.73
C ASN A 110 -0.77 -14.33 10.13
N THR A 111 0.04 -13.63 10.92
CA THR A 111 1.38 -14.07 11.38
C THR A 111 1.37 -14.63 12.80
N GLY A 112 0.19 -14.91 13.36
CA GLY A 112 0.01 -15.42 14.72
C GLY A 112 0.48 -14.42 15.77
N SER A 113 1.50 -14.80 16.56
CA SER A 113 2.06 -13.93 17.60
C SER A 113 3.20 -13.03 17.12
N HIS A 114 3.62 -13.14 15.86
CA HIS A 114 4.70 -12.31 15.31
C HIS A 114 4.14 -10.98 14.85
N HIS A 115 4.73 -9.87 15.31
CA HIS A 115 4.30 -8.55 14.85
C HIS A 115 4.92 -8.22 13.50
N ILE A 116 4.08 -7.79 12.57
CA ILE A 116 4.48 -7.28 11.28
C ILE A 116 5.11 -5.90 11.49
N THR A 117 6.27 -5.70 10.88
CA THR A 117 7.02 -4.43 10.89
C THR A 117 6.97 -3.73 9.53
N SER A 118 6.75 -4.50 8.47
CA SER A 118 6.57 -4.01 7.12
C SER A 118 5.71 -4.98 6.33
N ALA A 119 4.87 -4.46 5.44
CA ALA A 119 4.14 -5.25 4.47
C ALA A 119 4.18 -4.58 3.09
N VAL A 120 4.34 -5.39 2.06
CA VAL A 120 4.44 -4.96 0.66
C VAL A 120 3.31 -5.63 -0.13
N GLY A 121 2.36 -4.82 -0.57
CA GLY A 121 1.28 -5.21 -1.45
C GLY A 121 1.63 -4.96 -2.91
N THR A 122 1.31 -5.93 -3.77
CA THR A 122 1.61 -5.91 -5.20
C THR A 122 0.52 -6.61 -6.01
N PHE A 123 0.47 -6.31 -7.31
CA PHE A 123 -0.38 -7.00 -8.27
C PHE A 123 0.47 -7.73 -9.34
N PRO A 124 1.02 -8.93 -9.05
CA PRO A 124 1.99 -9.58 -9.95
C PRO A 124 1.49 -9.86 -11.37
N THR A 125 0.18 -10.02 -11.53
CA THR A 125 -0.46 -10.23 -12.82
C THR A 125 -1.74 -9.39 -12.87
N VAL A 126 -1.88 -8.57 -13.90
CA VAL A 126 -3.12 -7.84 -14.22
C VAL A 126 -3.42 -8.08 -15.68
N THR A 127 -4.59 -8.63 -15.99
CA THR A 127 -5.03 -8.91 -17.35
C THR A 127 -6.48 -8.47 -17.53
N GLY A 128 -6.84 -8.07 -18.76
CA GLY A 128 -8.22 -7.69 -19.09
C GLY A 128 -8.69 -6.33 -18.54
N VAL A 129 -7.98 -5.74 -17.57
CA VAL A 129 -8.28 -4.40 -17.04
C VAL A 129 -8.03 -3.34 -18.11
N THR A 130 -9.09 -2.64 -18.49
CA THR A 130 -9.10 -1.53 -19.44
C THR A 130 -9.77 -0.29 -18.88
N SER A 131 -10.65 -0.45 -17.88
CA SER A 131 -11.28 0.65 -17.14
C SER A 131 -11.69 0.20 -15.75
N GLU A 132 -11.81 1.18 -14.87
CA GLU A 132 -12.41 1.09 -13.55
C GLU A 132 -13.42 2.24 -13.43
N LYS A 133 -14.51 2.02 -12.70
CA LYS A 133 -15.44 3.06 -12.29
C LYS A 133 -15.93 2.82 -10.87
N SER A 134 -15.68 3.77 -9.97
CA SER A 134 -16.22 3.68 -8.62
C SER A 134 -17.68 4.09 -8.57
N VAL A 135 -18.43 3.29 -7.82
CA VAL A 135 -19.86 3.45 -7.59
C VAL A 135 -20.17 3.44 -6.09
N GLY A 136 -21.18 4.23 -5.71
CA GLY A 136 -21.65 4.25 -4.34
C GLY A 136 -22.36 2.94 -3.98
N VAL A 137 -22.18 2.51 -2.73
CA VAL A 137 -22.86 1.33 -2.17
C VAL A 137 -23.95 1.79 -1.19
N PRO A 138 -25.21 1.33 -1.32
CA PRO A 138 -26.31 1.80 -0.48
C PRO A 138 -26.11 1.58 1.03
N ALA A 139 -25.40 0.50 1.41
CA ALA A 139 -25.06 0.21 2.81
C ALA A 139 -24.16 1.28 3.45
N TYR A 140 -23.49 2.08 2.63
CA TYR A 140 -22.68 3.22 3.03
C TYR A 140 -23.29 4.57 2.63
N GLY A 141 -24.56 4.58 2.19
CA GLY A 141 -25.27 5.78 1.80
C GLY A 141 -24.85 6.34 0.45
N ASP A 142 -24.35 5.48 -0.45
CA ASP A 142 -23.91 5.84 -1.81
C ASP A 142 -22.83 6.93 -1.81
N GLY A 143 -22.00 6.95 -0.76
CA GLY A 143 -20.87 7.86 -0.60
C GLY A 143 -19.60 7.40 -1.30
N GLY A 144 -18.51 8.13 -1.06
CA GLY A 144 -17.20 7.92 -1.67
C GLY A 144 -16.88 8.95 -2.75
N ILE A 145 -15.70 8.84 -3.32
CA ILE A 145 -15.27 9.54 -4.53
C ILE A 145 -15.60 8.60 -5.70
N LEU A 146 -16.48 9.08 -6.58
CA LEU A 146 -17.17 8.25 -7.57
C LEU A 146 -16.90 8.76 -8.98
N GLY A 147 -16.75 7.86 -9.93
CA GLY A 147 -16.38 8.24 -11.29
C GLY A 147 -15.49 7.21 -11.94
N ALA A 148 -14.95 7.55 -13.11
CA ALA A 148 -13.98 6.69 -13.77
C ALA A 148 -12.58 6.95 -13.21
N ASN A 149 -11.78 5.92 -13.02
CA ASN A 149 -10.44 6.02 -12.41
C ASN A 149 -10.49 6.53 -10.96
N GLU A 150 -11.45 6.03 -10.20
CA GLU A 150 -11.74 6.48 -8.83
C GLU A 150 -11.60 5.31 -7.86
N TYR A 151 -10.36 4.84 -7.68
CA TYR A 151 -10.09 3.67 -6.85
C TYR A 151 -9.05 3.97 -5.78
N SER A 152 -9.01 3.11 -4.77
CA SER A 152 -7.94 3.09 -3.79
C SER A 152 -7.23 1.74 -3.78
N VAL A 153 -5.94 1.78 -3.48
CA VAL A 153 -5.15 0.61 -3.12
C VAL A 153 -4.88 0.73 -1.63
N GLN A 154 -5.38 -0.24 -0.87
CA GLN A 154 -5.36 -0.20 0.58
C GLN A 154 -4.53 -1.36 1.12
N LEU A 155 -3.75 -1.07 2.16
CA LEU A 155 -3.13 -2.06 3.05
C LEU A 155 -3.65 -1.76 4.44
N ASN A 156 -4.35 -2.70 5.07
CA ASN A 156 -5.07 -2.45 6.31
C ASN A 156 -4.65 -3.43 7.40
N THR A 157 -4.55 -2.95 8.64
CA THR A 157 -4.29 -3.82 9.80
C THR A 157 -5.58 -4.51 10.27
N GLN A 158 -5.48 -5.42 11.23
CA GLN A 158 -6.65 -5.75 12.05
C GLN A 158 -7.13 -4.54 12.86
N PHE A 159 -8.40 -4.59 13.27
CA PHE A 159 -9.03 -3.58 14.12
C PHE A 159 -9.50 -4.10 15.50
N THR A 160 -8.99 -5.27 15.92
CA THR A 160 -9.45 -5.97 17.14
C THR A 160 -8.51 -5.83 18.34
N SER A 161 -7.38 -5.15 18.17
CA SER A 161 -6.34 -4.99 19.20
C SER A 161 -6.38 -3.61 19.84
N THR A 162 -6.03 -3.53 21.12
CA THR A 162 -5.87 -2.27 21.87
C THR A 162 -4.39 -1.92 22.02
N SER A 163 -4.04 -0.65 21.86
CA SER A 163 -2.68 -0.11 22.10
C SER A 163 -2.69 1.03 23.13
N ALA A 164 -1.53 1.64 23.38
CA ALA A 164 -1.43 2.81 24.25
C ALA A 164 -2.25 4.02 23.76
N ALA A 165 -2.55 4.11 22.45
CA ALA A 165 -3.32 5.21 21.87
C ALA A 165 -4.75 5.29 22.41
N CYS A 166 -5.32 4.16 22.86
CA CYS A 166 -6.63 4.09 23.50
C CYS A 166 -6.70 4.72 24.89
N LYS A 167 -5.57 5.05 25.53
CA LYS A 167 -5.51 5.73 26.84
C LYS A 167 -6.39 5.08 27.94
N GLY A 168 -6.56 3.76 27.89
CA GLY A 168 -7.36 3.01 28.86
C GLY A 168 -8.88 3.08 28.66
N HIS A 169 -9.36 3.61 27.53
CA HIS A 169 -10.79 3.55 27.18
C HIS A 169 -11.23 2.10 26.98
N SER A 170 -12.27 1.68 27.70
CA SER A 170 -12.79 0.32 27.62
C SER A 170 -13.48 0.08 26.28
N GLY A 171 -13.14 -1.03 25.61
CA GLY A 171 -13.66 -1.36 24.29
C GLY A 171 -12.93 -0.67 23.14
N CYS A 172 -11.93 0.20 23.43
CA CYS A 172 -11.18 0.87 22.39
C CYS A 172 -10.19 -0.08 21.71
N THR A 173 -10.21 -0.08 20.38
CA THR A 173 -9.24 -0.77 19.53
C THR A 173 -8.63 0.20 18.51
N VAL A 174 -7.52 -0.19 17.90
CA VAL A 174 -6.80 0.61 16.90
C VAL A 174 -6.82 -0.05 15.54
N TRP A 175 -6.90 0.75 14.49
CA TRP A 175 -6.88 0.29 13.11
C TRP A 175 -6.16 1.32 12.24
N GLN A 176 -5.20 0.85 11.44
CA GLN A 176 -4.41 1.68 10.55
C GLN A 176 -4.56 1.19 9.12
N GLN A 177 -4.69 2.13 8.21
CA GLN A 177 -4.75 1.90 6.77
C GLN A 177 -3.62 2.68 6.12
N TRP A 178 -2.84 2.05 5.26
CA TRP A 178 -1.97 2.73 4.30
C TRP A 178 -2.73 2.78 2.98
N VAL A 179 -2.91 3.97 2.43
CA VAL A 179 -3.84 4.20 1.32
C VAL A 179 -3.14 4.98 0.21
N TYR A 180 -3.14 4.41 -0.98
CA TYR A 180 -3.05 5.19 -2.22
C TYR A 180 -4.47 5.38 -2.75
N ALA A 181 -4.88 6.61 -3.07
CA ALA A 181 -6.19 6.90 -3.64
C ALA A 181 -6.04 7.88 -4.81
N THR A 182 -6.75 7.64 -5.91
CA THR A 182 -6.80 8.59 -7.03
C THR A 182 -7.67 9.80 -6.68
N ASP A 183 -7.46 10.93 -7.35
CA ASP A 183 -8.36 12.09 -7.34
C ASP A 183 -8.80 12.59 -5.92
N TYR A 184 -8.02 12.31 -4.87
CA TYR A 184 -8.51 12.40 -3.49
C TYR A 184 -8.84 13.85 -3.10
N GLU A 185 -7.98 14.81 -3.45
CA GLU A 185 -8.25 16.24 -3.25
C GLU A 185 -8.66 16.93 -4.55
N GLU A 186 -7.95 16.61 -5.63
CA GLU A 186 -8.01 17.30 -6.91
C GLU A 186 -7.97 16.30 -8.06
N ASN A 187 -8.69 16.60 -9.13
CA ASN A 187 -8.76 15.72 -10.30
C ASN A 187 -7.40 15.64 -11.02
N GLY A 188 -6.89 14.43 -11.26
CA GLY A 188 -5.61 14.14 -11.89
C GLY A 188 -4.46 13.92 -10.89
N GLU A 189 -4.74 14.05 -9.59
CA GLU A 189 -3.74 13.98 -8.52
C GLU A 189 -4.14 12.93 -7.46
N GLY A 190 -3.30 11.90 -7.34
CA GLY A 190 -3.46 10.89 -6.32
C GLY A 190 -2.90 11.33 -4.98
N ALA A 191 -3.23 10.60 -3.92
CA ALA A 191 -2.71 10.81 -2.58
C ALA A 191 -2.17 9.49 -2.00
N ILE A 192 -1.00 9.54 -1.36
CA ILE A 192 -0.49 8.47 -0.51
C ILE A 192 -0.46 8.95 0.94
N PHE A 193 -1.19 8.26 1.82
CA PHE A 193 -1.39 8.63 3.21
C PHE A 193 -1.65 7.43 4.11
N MET A 194 -1.72 7.68 5.42
CA MET A 194 -2.23 6.75 6.40
C MET A 194 -3.55 7.28 6.96
N GLN A 195 -4.51 6.39 7.17
CA GLN A 195 -5.73 6.69 7.90
C GLN A 195 -5.75 5.90 9.21
N ASP A 196 -5.94 6.63 10.30
CA ASP A 196 -5.87 6.12 11.65
C ASP A 196 -7.23 6.13 12.31
N TRP A 197 -7.58 5.04 12.99
CA TRP A 197 -8.82 4.91 13.72
C TRP A 197 -8.59 4.46 15.16
N LEU A 198 -9.29 5.12 16.08
CA LEU A 198 -9.57 4.65 17.42
C LEU A 198 -11.04 4.25 17.47
N ILE A 199 -11.29 2.96 17.37
CA ILE A 199 -12.63 2.38 17.31
C ILE A 199 -13.09 2.12 18.74
N GLY A 200 -14.37 2.35 19.05
CA GLY A 200 -14.91 2.17 20.40
C GLY A 200 -14.32 3.14 21.43
N TYR A 201 -13.90 4.34 21.00
CA TYR A 201 -13.38 5.36 21.92
C TYR A 201 -14.45 5.87 22.90
N GLY A 202 -15.72 5.77 22.50
CA GLY A 202 -16.91 6.03 23.29
C GLY A 202 -17.36 7.50 23.21
N SER A 203 -18.15 7.94 24.19
CA SER A 203 -18.73 9.29 24.21
C SER A 203 -17.76 10.41 24.60
N SER A 204 -16.49 10.07 24.85
CA SER A 204 -15.46 11.05 25.18
C SER A 204 -15.06 11.83 23.93
N ARG A 205 -14.63 13.08 24.12
CA ARG A 205 -14.07 13.86 23.01
C ARG A 205 -12.86 13.14 22.42
N CYS A 206 -12.86 13.00 21.09
CA CYS A 206 -11.73 12.43 20.36
C CYS A 206 -10.41 13.17 20.68
N PRO A 207 -9.26 12.46 20.66
CA PRO A 207 -7.96 13.08 20.88
C PRO A 207 -7.69 14.24 19.93
N SER A 208 -6.81 15.15 20.34
CA SER A 208 -6.41 16.27 19.49
C SER A 208 -5.90 15.78 18.14
N GLY A 209 -6.42 16.35 17.05
CA GLY A 209 -6.10 15.97 15.67
C GLY A 209 -6.98 14.87 15.08
N PHE A 210 -7.79 14.19 15.91
CA PHE A 210 -8.79 13.25 15.43
C PHE A 210 -10.17 13.91 15.29
N GLY A 211 -10.84 13.62 14.18
CA GLY A 211 -12.27 13.81 14.01
C GLY A 211 -13.07 12.76 14.75
N SER A 212 -14.38 12.96 14.82
CA SER A 212 -15.35 11.96 15.33
C SER A 212 -16.24 11.52 14.20
N ASP A 213 -16.55 10.23 14.17
CA ASP A 213 -17.53 9.65 13.23
C ASP A 213 -18.99 9.90 13.64
N GLY A 214 -19.21 10.42 14.86
CA GLY A 214 -20.53 10.65 15.44
C GLY A 214 -21.12 9.47 16.22
N GLU A 215 -20.51 8.28 16.13
CA GLU A 215 -21.00 7.03 16.73
C GLU A 215 -20.06 6.47 17.81
N GLY A 216 -18.94 7.15 18.08
CA GLY A 216 -18.03 6.85 19.18
C GLY A 216 -16.63 6.44 18.75
N ASP A 217 -16.36 6.46 17.45
CA ASP A 217 -15.03 6.25 16.89
C ASP A 217 -14.37 7.60 16.58
N CYS A 218 -13.05 7.57 16.56
CA CYS A 218 -12.23 8.72 16.21
C CYS A 218 -11.33 8.36 15.04
N TYR A 219 -11.24 9.23 14.04
CA TYR A 219 -10.40 8.99 12.87
C TYR A 219 -9.58 10.23 12.49
N LYS A 220 -8.48 10.02 11.77
CA LYS A 220 -7.74 11.09 11.10
C LYS A 220 -6.97 10.55 9.90
N ASN A 221 -6.63 11.45 9.00
CA ASN A 221 -5.62 11.21 7.98
C ASN A 221 -4.27 11.77 8.46
N SER A 222 -3.18 11.09 8.11
CA SER A 222 -1.85 11.67 8.11
C SER A 222 -1.77 12.80 7.08
N ASN A 223 -0.66 13.53 7.07
CA ASN A 223 -0.33 14.30 5.87
C ASN A 223 -0.04 13.34 4.70
N ALA A 224 -0.17 13.83 3.47
CA ALA A 224 0.01 13.06 2.25
C ALA A 224 1.16 13.56 1.38
N ALA A 225 1.76 12.64 0.62
CA ALA A 225 2.45 13.00 -0.62
C ALA A 225 1.46 12.84 -1.79
N LEU A 226 1.67 13.62 -2.84
CA LEU A 226 0.74 13.74 -3.96
C LEU A 226 1.37 13.21 -5.26
N PRO A 227 1.34 11.88 -5.49
CA PRO A 227 1.68 11.30 -6.79
C PRO A 227 0.66 11.71 -7.87
N PRO A 228 1.00 11.58 -9.16
CA PRO A 228 -0.03 11.61 -10.21
C PRO A 228 -1.01 10.44 -10.05
N ASP A 229 -2.19 10.55 -10.65
CA ASP A 229 -3.08 9.40 -10.76
C ASP A 229 -2.45 8.28 -11.57
N ILE A 230 -2.57 7.08 -11.02
CA ILE A 230 -2.15 5.84 -11.62
C ILE A 230 -3.39 5.26 -12.27
N SER A 231 -3.30 4.98 -13.57
CA SER A 231 -4.39 4.31 -14.29
C SER A 231 -4.59 2.88 -13.74
N PRO A 232 -5.83 2.36 -13.68
CA PRO A 232 -6.10 0.98 -13.27
C PRO A 232 -5.40 -0.03 -14.20
N THR A 233 -5.17 0.34 -15.47
CA THR A 233 -4.42 -0.49 -16.43
C THR A 233 -2.95 -0.67 -16.06
N ALA A 234 -2.46 0.11 -15.10
CA ALA A 234 -1.06 0.16 -14.71
C ALA A 234 -0.83 -0.43 -13.30
N LEU A 235 -1.86 -1.04 -12.69
CA LEU A 235 -1.79 -1.70 -11.38
C LEU A 235 -0.65 -2.72 -11.26
N ALA A 236 -0.31 -3.44 -12.34
CA ALA A 236 0.81 -4.38 -12.35
C ALA A 236 2.18 -3.75 -12.05
N SER A 237 2.30 -2.42 -12.22
CA SER A 237 3.51 -1.66 -11.89
C SER A 237 3.43 -0.95 -10.54
N LEU A 238 2.26 -0.92 -9.90
CA LEU A 238 2.03 -0.30 -8.60
C LEU A 238 2.48 -1.24 -7.47
N LYS A 239 3.14 -0.66 -6.46
CA LYS A 239 3.34 -1.30 -5.16
C LYS A 239 3.01 -0.35 -4.05
N LEU A 240 2.37 -0.86 -3.01
CA LEU A 240 2.13 -0.14 -1.77
C LEU A 240 2.91 -0.82 -0.65
N THR A 241 3.66 -0.05 0.12
CA THR A 241 4.38 -0.52 1.30
C THR A 241 3.95 0.26 2.52
N GLY A 242 3.57 -0.46 3.56
CA GLY A 242 3.31 0.08 4.89
C GLY A 242 4.37 -0.42 5.87
N THR A 243 4.94 0.48 6.67
CA THR A 243 5.82 0.10 7.78
C THR A 243 5.28 0.61 9.10
N ALA A 244 5.50 -0.16 10.16
CA ALA A 244 5.26 0.24 11.53
C ALA A 244 6.53 0.04 12.34
N ALA A 245 7.04 1.12 12.96
CA ALA A 245 8.35 1.10 13.61
C ALA A 245 8.26 1.55 15.06
N THR A 246 8.48 0.63 16.01
CA THR A 246 8.42 0.94 17.45
C THR A 246 9.27 2.14 17.84
N GLY A 247 8.63 3.19 18.34
CA GLY A 247 9.26 4.44 18.76
C GLY A 247 9.84 5.30 17.63
N GLY A 248 9.61 4.92 16.37
CA GLY A 248 10.02 5.62 15.16
C GLY A 248 8.82 6.21 14.42
N ASN A 249 8.85 6.06 13.10
CA ASN A 249 7.77 6.50 12.22
C ASN A 249 7.15 5.31 11.50
N ASP A 250 5.83 5.36 11.40
CA ASP A 250 5.10 4.57 10.42
C ASP A 250 5.23 5.27 9.07
N THR A 251 5.38 4.50 8.00
CA THR A 251 5.58 5.04 6.66
C THR A 251 4.65 4.39 5.66
N ALA A 252 4.11 5.21 4.76
CA ALA A 252 3.45 4.78 3.55
C ALA A 252 4.39 5.06 2.37
N VAL A 253 4.57 4.09 1.49
CA VAL A 253 5.34 4.25 0.25
C VAL A 253 4.54 3.67 -0.90
N VAL A 254 4.30 4.48 -1.93
CA VAL A 254 3.81 4.00 -3.21
C VAL A 254 4.92 4.08 -4.24
N THR A 255 5.10 3.02 -5.03
CA THR A 255 6.00 3.03 -6.19
C THR A 255 5.21 2.66 -7.43
N TYR A 256 5.48 3.35 -8.53
CA TYR A 256 4.82 3.10 -9.80
C TYR A 256 5.74 3.52 -10.95
N ASP A 257 5.93 2.61 -11.92
CA ASP A 257 6.88 2.78 -13.01
C ASP A 257 8.28 3.20 -12.52
N GLY A 258 8.71 4.43 -12.79
CA GLY A 258 9.98 5.01 -12.36
C GLY A 258 9.86 6.00 -11.21
N GLU A 259 8.72 6.09 -10.53
CA GLU A 259 8.45 7.08 -9.49
C GLU A 259 8.14 6.40 -8.14
N ALA A 260 8.52 7.08 -7.06
CA ALA A 260 8.26 6.64 -5.70
C ALA A 260 7.89 7.85 -4.84
N TYR A 261 6.84 7.70 -4.03
CA TYR A 261 6.35 8.74 -3.13
C TYR A 261 6.16 8.13 -1.74
N SER A 262 6.48 8.90 -0.72
CA SER A 262 6.35 8.48 0.67
C SER A 262 5.80 9.58 1.54
N THR A 263 5.05 9.19 2.57
CA THR A 263 4.73 10.01 3.73
C THR A 263 4.94 9.21 4.99
N SER A 264 5.05 9.89 6.12
CA SER A 264 5.29 9.25 7.41
C SER A 264 4.57 9.97 8.53
N GLN A 265 4.29 9.25 9.60
CA GLN A 265 3.82 9.80 10.86
C GLN A 265 4.48 9.09 12.02
N LYS A 266 4.40 9.66 13.22
CA LYS A 266 4.95 9.03 14.43
C LYS A 266 4.18 7.76 14.78
N ASP A 267 4.91 6.71 15.13
CA ASP A 267 4.37 5.45 15.67
C ASP A 267 3.42 5.69 16.84
N SER A 268 3.71 6.70 17.70
CA SER A 268 2.84 7.08 18.82
C SER A 268 1.45 7.60 18.45
N THR A 269 1.14 7.71 17.16
CA THR A 269 -0.21 8.02 16.68
C THR A 269 -1.20 6.93 17.04
N LEU A 270 -0.90 5.67 16.68
CA LEU A 270 -1.70 4.51 17.02
C LEU A 270 -0.94 3.45 17.81
N ASP A 271 0.38 3.54 17.94
CA ASP A 271 1.25 2.52 18.52
C ASP A 271 0.99 1.16 17.85
N ILE A 272 0.84 1.18 16.53
CA ILE A 272 0.37 0.02 15.75
C ILE A 272 1.42 -1.08 15.70
N ALA A 273 2.71 -0.72 15.76
CA ALA A 273 3.83 -1.66 15.84
C ALA A 273 3.75 -2.59 17.08
N SER A 274 3.02 -2.18 18.12
CA SER A 274 2.81 -2.99 19.33
C SER A 274 1.77 -4.10 19.17
N VAL A 275 0.98 -4.09 18.08
CA VAL A 275 -0.15 -5.01 17.91
C VAL A 275 -0.29 -5.61 16.52
N TRP A 276 0.28 -5.02 15.47
CA TRP A 276 0.04 -5.42 14.08
C TRP A 276 0.50 -6.85 13.79
N ASN A 277 -0.42 -7.77 13.46
CA ASN A 277 -0.10 -9.17 13.10
C ASN A 277 -1.02 -9.73 12.00
N THR A 278 -1.88 -8.89 11.45
CA THR A 278 -2.82 -9.23 10.40
C THR A 278 -2.84 -8.12 9.36
N GLY A 279 -2.87 -8.48 8.08
CA GLY A 279 -2.89 -7.52 6.99
C GLY A 279 -3.88 -7.90 5.89
N GLU A 280 -4.68 -6.94 5.44
CA GLU A 280 -5.47 -7.02 4.21
C GLU A 280 -4.77 -6.15 3.16
N PHE A 281 -4.75 -6.58 1.90
CA PHE A 281 -4.29 -5.73 0.81
C PHE A 281 -5.12 -5.97 -0.43
N ASN A 282 -5.73 -4.93 -0.99
CA ASN A 282 -6.49 -5.04 -2.22
C ASN A 282 -6.64 -3.69 -2.95
N VAL A 283 -7.20 -3.73 -4.16
CA VAL A 283 -7.71 -2.57 -4.89
C VAL A 283 -9.23 -2.54 -4.75
N VAL A 284 -9.76 -1.42 -4.28
CA VAL A 284 -11.18 -1.25 -3.92
C VAL A 284 -11.64 0.16 -4.28
N GLY A 285 -12.91 0.49 -4.04
CA GLY A 285 -13.44 1.84 -4.27
C GLY A 285 -12.67 2.94 -3.53
N ASN A 286 -12.90 4.19 -3.93
CA ASN A 286 -12.24 5.35 -3.34
C ASN A 286 -13.10 5.97 -2.22
N ALA A 287 -12.76 5.64 -0.97
CA ALA A 287 -13.41 6.13 0.25
C ALA A 287 -14.92 5.84 0.36
N GLY A 288 -15.48 6.14 1.53
CA GLY A 288 -16.91 6.12 1.79
C GLY A 288 -17.58 4.76 1.62
N GLY A 289 -16.82 3.65 1.62
CA GLY A 289 -17.34 2.32 1.37
C GLY A 289 -17.84 2.10 -0.07
N SER A 290 -17.31 2.85 -1.03
CA SER A 290 -17.60 2.68 -2.46
C SER A 290 -17.02 1.36 -3.02
N GLU A 291 -17.53 0.97 -4.18
CA GLU A 291 -17.10 -0.23 -4.92
C GLU A 291 -16.36 0.18 -6.20
N ALA A 292 -15.16 -0.37 -6.43
CA ALA A 292 -14.46 -0.24 -7.70
C ALA A 292 -15.00 -1.26 -8.72
N GLU A 293 -15.73 -0.78 -9.74
CA GLU A 293 -16.23 -1.63 -10.83
C GLU A 293 -15.21 -1.71 -11.97
N PHE A 294 -14.50 -2.83 -12.05
CA PHE A 294 -13.67 -3.15 -13.21
C PHE A 294 -14.50 -3.67 -14.38
N ASN A 295 -14.05 -3.40 -15.61
CA ASN A 295 -14.70 -3.95 -16.80
C ASN A 295 -14.74 -5.48 -16.80
N SER A 296 -15.73 -6.07 -17.47
CA SER A 296 -15.83 -7.52 -17.65
C SER A 296 -14.57 -8.12 -18.29
N GLY A 297 -14.18 -9.31 -17.84
CA GLY A 297 -12.97 -10.01 -18.28
C GLY A 297 -11.71 -9.56 -17.53
N SER A 298 -11.84 -8.77 -16.46
CA SER A 298 -10.72 -8.33 -15.64
C SER A 298 -10.24 -9.46 -14.73
N SER A 299 -8.93 -9.57 -14.57
CA SER A 299 -8.31 -10.47 -13.61
C SER A 299 -7.09 -9.83 -12.98
N ILE A 300 -7.07 -9.84 -11.65
CA ILE A 300 -6.02 -9.24 -10.82
C ILE A 300 -5.51 -10.31 -9.88
N THR A 301 -4.20 -10.57 -9.91
CA THR A 301 -3.54 -11.40 -8.90
C THR A 301 -3.02 -10.49 -7.81
N VAL A 302 -3.46 -10.70 -6.58
CA VAL A 302 -3.06 -9.97 -5.38
C VAL A 302 -1.95 -10.74 -4.68
N ASN A 303 -0.92 -10.05 -4.22
CA ASN A 303 0.13 -10.62 -3.37
C ASN A 303 0.52 -9.65 -2.25
N LEU A 304 0.41 -10.13 -1.02
CA LEU A 304 0.82 -9.40 0.19
C LEU A 304 1.97 -10.16 0.86
N ALA A 305 3.16 -9.55 0.90
CA ALA A 305 4.32 -10.06 1.59
C ALA A 305 4.60 -9.26 2.87
N VAL A 306 5.06 -9.91 3.93
CA VAL A 306 5.29 -9.28 5.24
C VAL A 306 6.69 -9.55 5.78
N SER A 307 7.15 -8.65 6.64
CA SER A 307 8.33 -8.82 7.49
C SER A 307 7.89 -8.84 8.95
N ASP A 308 7.91 -10.02 9.56
CA ASP A 308 7.48 -10.26 10.95
C ASP A 308 8.60 -10.89 11.82
N GLY A 309 9.81 -10.96 11.27
CA GLY A 309 10.97 -11.61 11.88
C GLY A 309 10.94 -13.14 11.83
N SER A 310 9.99 -13.75 11.11
CA SER A 310 9.84 -15.18 10.93
C SER A 310 10.05 -15.58 9.46
N THR A 311 10.27 -16.88 9.23
CA THR A 311 10.21 -17.49 7.89
C THR A 311 9.09 -18.51 7.75
N ALA A 312 8.24 -18.62 8.78
CA ALA A 312 7.09 -19.51 8.77
C ALA A 312 6.10 -19.08 7.69
N ALA A 313 5.40 -20.05 7.09
CA ALA A 313 4.27 -19.72 6.26
C ALA A 313 3.18 -19.07 7.14
N PRO A 314 2.63 -17.91 6.74
CA PRO A 314 1.54 -17.29 7.46
C PRO A 314 0.24 -18.08 7.21
N THR A 315 -0.84 -17.69 7.87
CA THR A 315 -2.18 -18.19 7.52
C THR A 315 -2.84 -17.22 6.57
N CYS A 316 -3.49 -17.75 5.53
CA CYS A 316 -4.46 -16.97 4.77
C CYS A 316 -5.85 -17.20 5.36
N VAL A 317 -6.44 -16.15 5.93
CA VAL A 317 -7.75 -16.21 6.59
C VAL A 317 -8.79 -15.63 5.64
N ALA A 318 -9.84 -16.40 5.37
CA ALA A 318 -10.98 -15.96 4.54
C ALA A 318 -11.98 -15.16 5.38
N ASP A 319 -12.83 -14.38 4.71
CA ASP A 319 -13.93 -13.63 5.32
C ASP A 319 -13.45 -12.74 6.48
N SER A 320 -12.25 -12.17 6.33
CA SER A 320 -11.58 -11.41 7.39
C SER A 320 -11.13 -10.04 6.94
N GLY A 321 -11.61 -9.56 5.81
CA GLY A 321 -11.32 -8.22 5.31
C GLY A 321 -11.72 -7.13 6.29
N THR A 322 -11.00 -6.00 6.25
CA THR A 322 -11.08 -4.94 7.25
C THR A 322 -11.47 -3.59 6.67
N THR A 323 -11.41 -3.41 5.36
CA THR A 323 -11.98 -2.26 4.67
C THR A 323 -13.49 -2.41 4.49
N GLY A 324 -14.18 -1.27 4.48
CA GLY A 324 -15.57 -1.16 4.08
C GLY A 324 -15.76 -0.99 2.58
N GLU A 325 -14.74 -0.56 1.85
CA GLU A 325 -14.75 -0.51 0.38
C GLU A 325 -14.71 -1.91 -0.24
N SER A 326 -15.08 -1.99 -1.52
CA SER A 326 -15.14 -3.25 -2.26
C SER A 326 -14.67 -3.12 -3.70
N ASN A 327 -14.57 -4.26 -4.39
CA ASN A 327 -14.51 -4.32 -5.85
C ASN A 327 -15.44 -5.42 -6.38
N ASN A 328 -15.69 -5.39 -7.70
CA ASN A 328 -16.62 -6.30 -8.37
C ASN A 328 -15.98 -7.62 -8.87
N LEU A 329 -14.82 -8.03 -8.34
CA LEU A 329 -14.06 -9.21 -8.76
C LEU A 329 -14.29 -10.38 -7.79
N ASN A 330 -14.51 -11.57 -8.34
CA ASN A 330 -14.74 -12.77 -7.53
C ASN A 330 -13.42 -13.35 -7.03
N LEU A 331 -13.30 -13.52 -5.71
CA LEU A 331 -12.13 -14.12 -5.07
C LEU A 331 -11.93 -15.59 -5.48
N GLY A 332 -10.72 -15.90 -5.97
CA GLY A 332 -10.21 -17.26 -6.13
C GLY A 332 -9.52 -17.76 -4.86
N SER A 333 -9.04 -19.00 -4.88
CA SER A 333 -8.38 -19.60 -3.72
C SER A 333 -7.12 -18.85 -3.28
N CYS A 334 -7.00 -18.59 -1.98
CA CYS A 334 -5.78 -18.05 -1.40
C CYS A 334 -4.74 -19.13 -1.09
N THR A 335 -3.47 -18.78 -1.28
CA THR A 335 -2.30 -19.59 -0.94
C THR A 335 -1.36 -18.80 -0.05
N ALA A 336 -0.72 -19.49 0.90
CA ALA A 336 0.28 -18.90 1.79
C ALA A 336 1.66 -19.53 1.54
N SER A 337 2.70 -18.70 1.56
CA SER A 337 4.09 -19.12 1.36
C SER A 337 4.97 -18.58 2.49
N GLY A 338 5.83 -19.43 3.06
CA GLY A 338 6.89 -19.01 3.97
C GLY A 338 8.17 -18.60 3.23
N GLY A 339 9.28 -18.54 3.96
CA GLY A 339 10.59 -18.16 3.43
C GLY A 339 11.02 -16.77 3.88
N THR A 340 11.93 -16.13 3.15
CA THR A 340 12.49 -14.83 3.55
C THR A 340 11.45 -13.71 3.58
N ASN A 341 10.43 -13.81 2.73
CA ASN A 341 9.30 -12.88 2.68
C ASN A 341 8.00 -13.71 2.75
N PRO A 342 7.54 -14.09 3.96
CA PRO A 342 6.25 -14.74 4.15
C PRO A 342 5.14 -13.95 3.43
N SER A 343 4.24 -14.63 2.74
CA SER A 343 3.24 -13.97 1.90
C SER A 343 1.95 -14.78 1.75
N ILE A 344 0.90 -14.08 1.34
CA ILE A 344 -0.31 -14.68 0.78
C ILE A 344 -0.54 -14.19 -0.65
N LYS A 345 -1.21 -15.01 -1.44
CA LYS A 345 -1.52 -14.74 -2.85
C LYS A 345 -2.85 -15.35 -3.24
N PHE A 346 -3.67 -14.57 -3.93
CA PHE A 346 -4.94 -14.99 -4.53
C PHE A 346 -5.16 -14.25 -5.85
N THR A 347 -6.11 -14.73 -6.65
CA THR A 347 -6.53 -14.06 -7.90
C THR A 347 -8.01 -13.77 -7.81
N GLU A 348 -8.40 -12.58 -8.21
CA GLU A 348 -9.79 -12.14 -8.33
C GLU A 348 -10.13 -11.86 -9.81
N SER A 349 -11.38 -12.12 -10.24
CA SER A 349 -11.79 -11.92 -11.64
C SER A 349 -13.31 -11.82 -11.88
N ASN A 350 -13.70 -11.26 -13.05
CA ASN A 350 -15.10 -11.16 -13.51
C ASN A 350 -15.28 -11.42 -15.03
#